data_AF-A0A843KLA6-F1
#
_entry.id   AF-A0A843KLA6-F1
#
_cell.length_a   1.000
_cell.length_b   1.000
_cell.length_c   1.000
_cell.angle_alpha   90.00
_cell.angle_beta   90.00
_cell.angle_gamma   90.00
#
_symmetry.space_group_name_H-M   'P 1'
#
loop_
_entity.id
_entity.type
_entity.pdbx_description
1 polymer ?
#
loop_
_entity_poly.entity_id
_entity_poly.type
_entity_poly.pdbx_seq_one_letter_code
_entity_poly.pdbx_strand_id
1 'polypeptide(L)'
;MKSPTGTSEGTTFPPDLERLGIAPGTRIDIRDLDAMGKRHNFHVYLYFEEDLAKDSTLQEDLQEYCDIPDLERPFIRLDAFLRFATESDPLFVRRLDELPLVVEIVAYGEIGIREGKTTPYVKGVMPFLDELAMEELPDAS
;
A
#
# COMPACT_ATOMS: atom_id res chain seq x y z
N MET A 1 -22.34 25.34 9.49
CA MET A 1 -21.40 24.46 10.23
C MET A 1 -21.29 23.16 9.45
N LYS A 2 -20.21 22.95 8.70
CA LYS A 2 -19.92 21.64 8.10
C LYS A 2 -19.23 20.82 9.17
N SER A 3 -19.83 19.72 9.61
CA SER A 3 -19.18 18.74 10.47
C SER A 3 -17.90 18.26 9.78
N PRO A 4 -16.71 18.31 10.41
CA PRO A 4 -15.57 17.59 9.88
C PRO A 4 -15.77 16.14 10.32
N THR A 5 -16.44 15.34 9.50
CA THR A 5 -16.26 13.89 9.56
C THR A 5 -14.89 13.62 8.95
N GLY A 6 -13.86 14.07 9.68
CA GLY A 6 -12.48 14.08 9.22
C GLY A 6 -11.93 12.68 9.34
N THR A 7 -12.01 11.94 8.25
CA THR A 7 -11.02 10.96 7.83
C THR A 7 -9.64 11.59 8.09
N SER A 8 -8.94 11.20 9.15
CA SER A 8 -7.61 11.73 9.44
C SER A 8 -6.58 10.82 8.80
N GLU A 9 -5.98 11.29 7.71
CA GLU A 9 -4.71 10.76 7.20
C GLU A 9 -3.57 11.53 7.86
N GLY A 10 -2.51 10.84 8.22
CA GLY A 10 -1.33 11.43 8.80
C GLY A 10 -0.10 10.53 8.71
N THR A 11 1.05 11.15 8.93
CA THR A 11 2.35 10.48 9.00
C THR A 11 2.73 10.09 10.43
N THR A 12 1.86 10.38 11.42
CA THR A 12 2.00 9.89 12.79
C THR A 12 1.18 8.61 12.94
N PHE A 13 1.86 7.49 13.08
CA PHE A 13 1.23 6.18 13.13
C PHE A 13 0.79 5.88 14.57
N PRO A 14 -0.35 5.19 14.76
CA PRO A 14 -0.77 4.75 16.08
C PRO A 14 0.26 3.74 16.65
N PRO A 15 0.49 3.73 17.98
CA PRO A 15 1.51 2.89 18.61
C PRO A 15 1.36 1.39 18.32
N ASP A 16 0.14 0.94 18.05
CA ASP A 16 -0.13 -0.45 17.71
C ASP A 16 0.42 -0.81 16.31
N LEU A 17 0.37 0.10 15.34
CA LEU A 17 0.99 -0.11 14.03
C LEU A 17 2.52 -0.02 14.11
N GLU A 18 3.04 0.93 14.88
CA GLU A 18 4.49 1.05 15.08
C GLU A 18 5.09 -0.21 15.71
N ARG A 19 4.40 -0.82 16.69
CA ARG A 19 4.81 -2.10 17.30
C ARG A 19 4.78 -3.27 16.33
N LEU A 20 4.01 -3.18 15.26
CA LEU A 20 3.99 -4.16 14.18
C LEU A 20 5.10 -3.90 13.17
N GLY A 21 5.85 -2.81 13.28
CA GLY A 21 6.84 -2.39 12.30
C GLY A 21 6.25 -1.59 11.14
N ILE A 22 5.05 -1.04 11.32
CA ILE A 22 4.41 -0.17 10.32
C ILE A 22 4.62 1.28 10.77
N ALA A 23 5.59 1.94 10.15
CA ALA A 23 5.95 3.33 10.41
C ALA A 23 6.43 4.00 9.10
N PRO A 24 6.44 5.34 9.01
CA PRO A 24 6.90 6.05 7.81
C PRO A 24 8.33 5.64 7.43
N GLY A 25 8.56 5.42 6.14
CA GLY A 25 9.84 4.97 5.57
C GLY A 25 10.19 3.50 5.83
N THR A 26 9.32 2.75 6.52
CA THR A 26 9.58 1.32 6.75
C THR A 26 9.37 0.54 5.46
N ARG A 27 10.28 -0.38 5.19
CA ARG A 27 10.30 -1.23 3.99
C ARG A 27 9.89 -2.65 4.36
N ILE A 28 8.78 -3.14 3.80
CA ILE A 28 8.15 -4.40 4.18
C ILE A 28 7.89 -5.25 2.92
N ASP A 29 8.20 -6.55 2.94
CA ASP A 29 7.83 -7.48 1.86
C ASP A 29 6.31 -7.45 1.67
N ILE A 30 5.87 -7.40 0.41
CA ILE A 30 4.46 -7.29 0.03
C ILE A 30 3.58 -8.41 0.61
N ARG A 31 4.13 -9.62 0.80
CA ARG A 31 3.41 -10.78 1.37
C ARG A 31 3.28 -10.66 2.87
N ASP A 32 4.33 -10.19 3.54
CA ASP A 32 4.29 -9.91 4.96
C ASP A 32 3.28 -8.79 5.24
N LEU A 33 3.31 -7.73 4.44
CA LEU A 33 2.37 -6.62 4.54
C LEU A 33 0.91 -7.05 4.32
N ASP A 34 0.64 -7.94 3.37
CA ASP A 34 -0.68 -8.54 3.14
C ASP A 34 -1.13 -9.40 4.33
N ALA A 35 -0.23 -10.23 4.87
CA ALA A 35 -0.51 -11.04 6.04
C ALA A 35 -0.82 -10.18 7.27
N MET A 36 -0.07 -9.09 7.47
CA MET A 36 -0.29 -8.13 8.54
C MET A 36 -1.65 -7.43 8.41
N GLY A 37 -1.99 -6.93 7.21
CA GLY A 37 -3.28 -6.28 6.94
C GLY A 37 -4.47 -7.19 7.25
N LYS A 38 -4.39 -8.45 6.81
CA LYS A 38 -5.42 -9.47 7.09
C LYS A 38 -5.52 -9.81 8.57
N ARG A 39 -4.38 -9.94 9.27
CA ARG A 39 -4.34 -10.32 10.69
C ARG A 39 -4.79 -9.21 11.64
N HIS A 40 -4.48 -7.97 11.31
CA HIS A 40 -4.73 -6.80 12.16
C HIS A 40 -5.88 -5.92 11.66
N ASN A 41 -6.56 -6.36 10.61
CA ASN A 41 -7.80 -5.78 10.10
C ASN A 41 -7.66 -4.32 9.63
N PHE A 42 -6.58 -4.03 8.89
CA PHE A 42 -6.34 -2.78 8.18
C PHE A 42 -6.17 -3.03 6.68
N HIS A 43 -6.51 -2.03 5.87
CA HIS A 43 -6.34 -2.07 4.43
C HIS A 43 -4.96 -1.54 4.01
N VAL A 44 -4.39 -2.08 2.95
CA VAL A 44 -3.16 -1.58 2.36
C VAL A 44 -3.46 -1.13 0.95
N TYR A 45 -3.09 0.10 0.65
CA TYR A 45 -3.16 0.67 -0.69
C TYR A 45 -1.74 0.87 -1.21
N LEU A 46 -1.46 0.22 -2.33
CA LEU A 46 -0.20 0.30 -3.05
C LEU A 46 -0.29 1.44 -4.05
N TYR A 47 0.66 2.36 -4.02
CA TYR A 47 0.81 3.45 -4.96
C TYR A 47 1.97 3.14 -5.89
N PHE A 48 1.77 3.38 -7.18
CA PHE A 48 2.81 3.24 -8.19
C PHE A 48 3.61 4.54 -8.39
N GLU A 49 3.03 5.66 -7.99
CA GLU A 49 3.65 6.99 -8.05
C GLU A 49 3.90 7.50 -6.63
N GLU A 50 5.17 7.80 -6.32
CA GLU A 50 5.57 8.26 -4.99
C GLU A 50 4.92 9.61 -4.63
N ASP A 51 4.92 10.55 -5.56
CA ASP A 51 4.38 11.91 -5.35
C ASP A 51 2.90 11.84 -4.98
N LEU A 52 2.11 11.01 -5.68
CA LEU A 52 0.71 10.78 -5.33
C LEU A 52 0.58 10.13 -3.93
N ALA A 53 1.46 9.21 -3.59
CA ALA A 53 1.44 8.58 -2.28
C ALA A 53 1.75 9.56 -1.13
N LYS A 54 2.53 10.62 -1.37
CA LYS A 54 2.97 11.57 -0.34
C LYS A 54 2.13 12.85 -0.29
N ASP A 55 1.64 13.32 -1.43
CA ASP A 55 1.05 14.66 -1.56
C ASP A 55 -0.48 14.68 -1.48
N SER A 56 -1.16 13.55 -1.71
CA SER A 56 -2.61 13.43 -1.62
C SER A 56 -3.06 12.48 -0.51
N THR A 57 -4.34 12.54 -0.17
CA THR A 57 -4.98 11.53 0.71
C THR A 57 -5.69 10.46 -0.08
N LEU A 58 -5.77 9.24 0.47
CA LEU A 58 -6.52 8.15 -0.17
C LEU A 58 -7.96 8.54 -0.52
N GLN A 59 -8.60 9.38 0.30
CA GLN A 59 -9.97 9.83 0.03
C GLN A 59 -10.05 10.73 -1.21
N GLU A 60 -9.10 11.65 -1.37
CA GLU A 60 -9.01 12.51 -2.56
C GLU A 60 -8.77 11.64 -3.80
N ASP A 61 -7.86 10.68 -3.71
CA ASP A 61 -7.55 9.78 -4.82
C ASP A 61 -8.76 8.90 -5.20
N LEU A 62 -9.47 8.34 -4.22
CA LEU A 62 -10.68 7.55 -4.49
C LEU A 62 -11.80 8.40 -5.12
N GLN A 63 -11.85 9.70 -4.83
CA GLN A 63 -12.81 10.61 -5.45
C GLN A 63 -12.37 10.99 -6.87
N GLU A 64 -11.10 11.34 -7.07
CA GLU A 64 -10.55 11.72 -8.36
C GLU A 64 -10.62 10.58 -9.37
N TYR A 65 -10.30 9.36 -8.94
CA TYR A 65 -10.24 8.18 -9.80
C TYR A 65 -11.51 7.30 -9.72
N CYS A 66 -12.62 7.84 -9.23
CA CYS A 66 -13.86 7.05 -9.00
C CYS A 66 -14.42 6.41 -10.28
N ASP A 67 -14.27 7.07 -11.43
CA ASP A 67 -14.76 6.60 -12.74
C ASP A 67 -13.77 5.65 -13.44
N ILE A 68 -12.56 5.49 -12.88
CA ILE A 68 -11.50 4.65 -13.43
C ILE A 68 -11.55 3.27 -12.77
N PRO A 69 -11.49 2.16 -13.53
CA PRO A 69 -11.42 0.82 -12.97
C PRO A 69 -10.22 0.64 -12.02
N ASP A 70 -10.39 -0.13 -10.94
CA ASP A 70 -9.36 -0.29 -9.90
C ASP A 70 -7.95 -0.65 -10.42
N LEU A 71 -7.86 -1.44 -11.50
CA LEU A 71 -6.61 -1.87 -12.11
C LEU A 71 -5.94 -0.81 -13.00
N GLU A 72 -6.67 0.23 -13.37
CA GLU A 72 -6.20 1.34 -14.23
C GLU A 72 -5.84 2.58 -13.41
N ARG A 73 -6.09 2.56 -12.09
CA ARG A 73 -5.74 3.65 -11.18
C ARG A 73 -4.23 3.65 -10.88
N PRO A 74 -3.63 4.81 -10.56
CA PRO A 74 -2.24 4.91 -10.11
C PRO A 74 -2.01 4.35 -8.68
N PHE A 75 -3.03 3.73 -8.10
CA PHE A 75 -2.98 3.04 -6.82
C PHE A 75 -4.00 1.90 -6.80
N ILE A 76 -3.74 0.87 -5.99
CA ILE A 76 -4.60 -0.31 -5.90
C ILE A 76 -4.58 -0.91 -4.50
N ARG A 77 -5.65 -1.58 -4.09
CA ARG A 77 -5.64 -2.39 -2.87
C ARG A 77 -4.68 -3.57 -3.02
N LEU A 78 -3.86 -3.80 -2.01
CA LEU A 78 -2.89 -4.90 -1.97
C LEU A 78 -3.51 -6.28 -2.24
N ASP A 79 -4.67 -6.57 -1.64
CA ASP A 79 -5.35 -7.85 -1.85
C ASP A 79 -5.84 -8.02 -3.30
N ALA A 80 -6.30 -6.93 -3.93
CA ALA A 80 -6.72 -6.93 -5.32
C ALA A 80 -5.51 -7.08 -6.26
N PHE A 81 -4.41 -6.41 -5.95
CA PHE A 81 -3.15 -6.54 -6.69
C PHE A 81 -2.61 -7.97 -6.68
N LEU A 82 -2.45 -8.56 -5.48
CA LEU A 82 -1.93 -9.93 -5.35
C LEU A 82 -2.83 -10.94 -6.06
N ARG A 83 -4.15 -10.77 -5.94
CA ARG A 83 -5.11 -11.61 -6.65
C ARG A 83 -4.95 -11.49 -8.16
N PHE A 84 -4.95 -10.27 -8.69
CA PHE A 84 -4.82 -10.01 -10.12
C PHE A 84 -3.49 -10.53 -10.69
N ALA A 85 -2.39 -10.28 -9.98
CA ALA A 85 -1.05 -10.74 -10.37
C ALA A 85 -0.97 -12.28 -10.39
N THR A 86 -1.55 -12.94 -9.39
CA THR A 86 -1.59 -14.41 -9.32
C THR A 86 -2.52 -15.03 -10.38
N GLU A 87 -3.65 -14.38 -10.68
CA GLU A 87 -4.58 -14.82 -11.73
C GLU A 87 -3.96 -14.65 -13.13
N SER A 88 -3.20 -13.57 -13.35
CA SER A 88 -2.51 -13.27 -14.62
C SER A 88 -1.27 -14.14 -14.83
N ASP A 89 -0.53 -14.40 -13.75
CA ASP A 89 0.68 -15.22 -13.78
C ASP A 89 0.71 -16.17 -12.56
N PRO A 90 0.41 -17.47 -12.76
CA PRO A 90 0.46 -18.47 -11.69
C PRO A 90 1.86 -18.63 -11.05
N LEU A 91 2.93 -18.18 -11.73
CA LEU A 91 4.30 -18.20 -11.20
C LEU A 91 4.64 -16.94 -10.41
N PHE A 92 3.79 -15.91 -10.39
CA PHE A 92 4.03 -14.65 -9.69
C PHE A 92 4.48 -14.87 -8.24
N VAL A 93 3.76 -15.71 -7.49
CA VAL A 93 4.08 -16.01 -6.09
C VAL A 93 5.47 -16.63 -5.93
N ARG A 94 5.90 -17.47 -6.89
CA ARG A 94 7.25 -18.05 -6.87
C ARG A 94 8.31 -17.02 -7.21
N ARG A 95 8.03 -16.10 -8.13
CA ARG A 95 8.98 -15.02 -8.44
C ARG A 95 9.20 -14.10 -7.25
N LEU A 96 8.22 -13.94 -6.35
CA LEU A 96 8.42 -13.20 -5.09
C LEU A 96 9.43 -13.88 -4.15
N ASP A 97 9.75 -15.16 -4.34
CA ASP A 97 10.83 -15.83 -3.59
C ASP A 97 12.21 -15.43 -4.12
N GLU A 98 12.31 -15.12 -5.41
CA GLU A 98 13.55 -14.71 -6.08
C GLU A 98 13.74 -13.19 -6.03
N LEU A 99 12.65 -12.44 -6.22
CA LEU A 99 12.60 -10.99 -6.29
C LEU A 99 11.46 -10.47 -5.40
N PRO A 100 11.71 -10.31 -4.08
CA PRO A 100 10.71 -9.80 -3.16
C PRO A 100 10.35 -8.35 -3.50
N LEU A 101 9.06 -8.05 -3.53
CA LEU A 101 8.57 -6.67 -3.70
C LEU A 101 8.52 -6.00 -2.34
N VAL A 102 9.44 -5.06 -2.12
CA VAL A 102 9.57 -4.34 -0.85
C VAL A 102 8.82 -3.01 -0.92
N VAL A 103 7.72 -2.90 -0.18
CA VAL A 103 6.84 -1.73 -0.16
C VAL A 103 7.30 -0.75 0.91
N GLU A 104 7.47 0.53 0.55
CA GLU A 104 7.78 1.60 1.51
C GLU A 104 6.50 2.20 2.09
N ILE A 105 6.33 2.14 3.41
CA ILE A 105 5.19 2.72 4.10
C ILE A 105 5.34 4.24 4.18
N VAL A 106 4.36 4.99 3.69
CA VAL A 106 4.44 6.46 3.64
C VAL A 106 3.42 7.16 4.53
N ALA A 107 2.21 6.62 4.66
CA ALA A 107 1.14 7.25 5.41
C ALA A 107 0.16 6.25 6.01
N TYR A 108 -0.56 6.70 7.03
CA TYR A 108 -1.65 5.97 7.67
C TYR A 108 -2.89 6.85 7.69
N GLY A 109 -4.06 6.24 7.57
CA GLY A 109 -5.31 6.95 7.84
C GLY A 109 -6.44 6.01 8.20
N GLU A 110 -7.62 6.58 8.37
CA GLU A 110 -8.84 5.83 8.65
C GLU A 110 -9.89 6.18 7.62
N ILE A 111 -10.36 5.23 6.82
CA ILE A 111 -11.40 5.49 5.82
C ILE A 111 -12.78 5.08 6.35
N GLY A 112 -13.76 5.98 6.21
CA GLY A 112 -15.14 5.69 6.57
C GLY A 112 -15.76 4.64 5.67
N ILE A 113 -16.23 3.54 6.26
CA ILE A 113 -17.14 2.60 5.60
C ILE A 113 -18.58 2.96 5.97
N ARG A 114 -19.54 2.52 5.14
CA ARG A 114 -20.98 2.71 5.40
C ARG A 114 -21.30 2.27 6.83
N GLU A 115 -22.21 3.00 7.49
CA GLU A 115 -22.62 2.81 8.90
C GLU A 115 -21.68 3.38 9.99
N GLY A 116 -20.83 4.34 9.67
CA GLY A 116 -20.08 5.11 10.68
C GLY A 116 -18.94 4.34 11.35
N LYS A 117 -18.60 3.16 10.85
CA LYS A 117 -17.33 2.49 11.16
C LYS A 117 -16.23 3.09 10.29
N THR A 118 -15.07 3.30 10.89
CA THR A 118 -13.84 3.57 10.15
C THR A 118 -13.04 2.27 10.04
N THR A 119 -12.34 2.09 8.92
CA THR A 119 -11.35 1.03 8.76
C THR A 119 -9.98 1.66 8.59
N PRO A 120 -8.99 1.27 9.41
CA PRO A 120 -7.63 1.76 9.24
C PRO A 120 -7.08 1.35 7.88
N TYR A 121 -6.28 2.23 7.28
CA TYR A 121 -5.53 1.92 6.07
C TYR A 121 -4.10 2.46 6.16
N VAL A 122 -3.23 1.84 5.37
CA VAL A 122 -1.84 2.23 5.19
C VAL A 122 -1.58 2.46 3.70
N LYS A 123 -0.88 3.53 3.38
CA LYS A 123 -0.35 3.82 2.04
C LYS A 123 1.07 3.28 1.95
N GLY A 124 1.32 2.48 0.92
CA GLY A 124 2.65 1.96 0.61
C GLY A 124 3.04 2.31 -0.82
N VAL A 125 4.28 2.71 -1.04
CA VAL A 125 4.84 2.94 -2.37
C VAL A 125 5.51 1.66 -2.84
N MET A 126 5.15 1.22 -4.05
CA MET A 126 5.79 0.09 -4.69
C MET A 126 7.19 0.47 -5.16
N PRO A 127 8.17 -0.44 -5.07
CA PRO A 127 9.49 -0.20 -5.64
C PRO A 127 9.39 -0.16 -7.16
N PHE A 128 10.17 0.73 -7.80
CA PHE A 128 10.26 0.72 -9.26
C PHE A 128 10.87 -0.60 -9.73
N LEU A 129 10.39 -1.13 -10.86
CA LEU A 129 10.94 -2.36 -11.45
C LEU A 129 12.44 -2.23 -11.77
N ASP A 130 12.89 -1.02 -12.11
CA ASP A 130 14.30 -0.75 -12.42
C ASP A 130 15.21 -0.77 -11.18
N GLU A 131 14.66 -0.55 -9.98
CA GLU A 131 15.41 -0.65 -8.72
C GLU A 131 15.58 -2.10 -8.28
N LEU A 132 14.57 -2.94 -8.51
CA LEU A 132 14.63 -4.39 -8.21
C LEU A 132 15.68 -5.11 -9.07
N ALA A 133 15.89 -4.68 -10.31
CA ALA A 133 16.90 -5.24 -11.21
C ALA A 133 18.35 -4.83 -10.84
N MET A 134 18.52 -3.78 -10.01
CA MET A 134 19.84 -3.22 -9.68
C MET A 134 20.51 -3.89 -8.46
N GLU A 135 19.76 -4.63 -7.64
CA GLU A 135 20.32 -5.38 -6.50
C GLU A 135 20.91 -6.76 -6.89
N GLU A 136 20.82 -7.16 -8.17
CA GLU A 136 21.31 -8.46 -8.68
C GLU A 136 22.69 -8.44 -9.36
N LEU A 137 23.58 -7.50 -9.02
CA LEU A 137 24.99 -7.61 -9.44
C LEU A 137 25.94 -7.31 -8.27
N PRO A 138 26.61 -8.32 -7.66
CA PRO A 138 27.88 -8.02 -7.01
C PRO A 138 28.80 -7.47 -8.10
N ASP A 139 29.27 -6.24 -7.89
CA ASP A 139 30.29 -5.62 -8.72
C ASP A 139 31.49 -6.58 -8.76
N ALA A 140 31.57 -7.34 -9.85
CA ALA A 140 32.65 -8.27 -10.09
C ALA A 140 33.77 -7.46 -10.73
N SER A 141 34.64 -6.87 -9.91
CA SER A 141 36.12 -6.83 -10.08
C SER A 141 36.81 -5.96 -9.04
#